data_AF-A0A0L7LPJ1-F1
#
_entry.id   AF-A0A0L7LPJ1-F1
#
_cell.length_a   1.000
_cell.length_b   1.000
_cell.length_c   1.000
_cell.angle_alpha   90.00
_cell.angle_beta   90.00
_cell.angle_gamma   90.00
#
_symmetry.space_group_name_H-M   'P 1'
#
loop_
_entity.id
_entity.type
_entity.pdbx_description
1 polymer ?
#
loop_
_entity_poly.entity_id
_entity_poly.type
_entity_poly.pdbx_seq_one_letter_code
_entity_poly.pdbx_strand_id
1 'polypeptide(L)'
;MSINENEKNSENIISIVQNISDSDIKDENIFRCSRVAKLNPKTTRPRSIVVQFNSPRVRYTFLASSIKFNKSSPNNRLRLTGEKTPIFVVEHLSTSNKALHSAARSAARESGYKFVWVRNGRIYMGKIETSECKLIKKIESLNNL
;
A
#
# COMPACT_ATOMS: atom_id res chain seq x y z
N MET A 1 -7.82 0.22 -1.17
CA MET A 1 -6.67 0.28 -0.24
C MET A 1 -6.36 -1.12 0.24
N SER A 2 -5.10 -1.48 0.48
CA SER A 2 -4.75 -2.74 1.16
C SER A 2 -4.02 -2.44 2.45
N ILE A 3 -4.35 -3.18 3.50
CA ILE A 3 -3.76 -3.11 4.84
C ILE A 3 -3.25 -4.51 5.19
N ASN A 4 -2.03 -4.60 5.68
CA ASN A 4 -1.41 -5.87 6.06
C ASN A 4 -1.07 -5.84 7.55
N GLU A 5 -1.75 -6.68 8.34
CA GLU A 5 -1.60 -6.85 9.79
C GLU A 5 -2.04 -8.28 10.20
N ASN A 6 -1.83 -8.69 11.47
CA ASN A 6 -2.02 -10.06 11.95
C ASN A 6 -3.50 -10.49 12.10
N GLU A 7 -3.81 -11.77 11.82
CA GLU A 7 -5.20 -12.25 11.82
C GLU A 7 -5.66 -12.77 13.20
N LYS A 8 -6.89 -12.41 13.62
CA LYS A 8 -7.53 -12.86 14.89
C LYS A 8 -8.95 -13.39 14.63
N ASN A 9 -9.36 -14.44 15.36
CA ASN A 9 -10.61 -15.18 15.12
C ASN A 9 -11.93 -14.39 15.36
N SER A 10 -11.87 -13.14 15.84
CA SER A 10 -13.05 -12.30 16.14
C SER A 10 -12.79 -10.82 15.85
N GLU A 11 -11.95 -10.54 14.87
CA GLU A 11 -11.57 -9.16 14.57
C GLU A 11 -12.72 -8.35 13.96
N ASN A 12 -12.75 -7.06 14.30
CA ASN A 12 -13.54 -6.08 13.58
C ASN A 12 -12.65 -5.31 12.61
N ILE A 13 -12.63 -5.74 11.35
CA ILE A 13 -11.79 -5.14 10.30
C ILE A 13 -12.18 -3.68 10.00
N ILE A 14 -13.41 -3.25 10.29
CA ILE A 14 -13.83 -1.86 10.15
C ILE A 14 -13.17 -1.02 11.24
N SER A 15 -13.27 -1.47 12.50
CA SER A 15 -12.59 -0.80 13.62
C SER A 15 -11.08 -0.76 13.43
N ILE A 16 -10.47 -1.79 12.85
CA ILE A 16 -9.05 -1.77 12.48
C ILE A 16 -8.76 -0.61 11.52
N VAL A 17 -9.53 -0.47 10.43
CA VAL A 17 -9.34 0.62 9.46
C VAL A 17 -9.49 2.00 10.11
N GLN A 18 -10.46 2.17 10.99
CA GLN A 18 -10.73 3.43 11.68
C GLN A 18 -9.60 3.82 12.65
N ASN A 19 -9.02 2.84 13.35
CA ASN A 19 -7.98 3.09 14.36
C ASN A 19 -6.56 3.10 13.79
N ILE A 20 -6.36 2.81 12.50
CA ILE A 20 -5.03 2.70 11.89
C ILE A 20 -4.37 4.06 11.65
N SER A 21 -5.12 5.16 11.54
CA SER A 21 -4.52 6.46 11.22
C SER A 21 -5.29 7.57 11.93
N ASP A 22 -4.64 8.72 12.12
CA ASP A 22 -5.29 9.95 12.62
C ASP A 22 -6.33 10.54 11.66
N SER A 23 -6.70 9.81 10.61
CA SER A 23 -7.77 10.20 9.70
C SER A 23 -9.10 9.87 10.37
N ASP A 24 -10.01 10.85 10.43
CA ASP A 24 -11.40 10.66 10.89
C ASP A 24 -12.20 9.84 9.85
N ILE A 25 -11.97 8.53 9.82
CA ILE A 25 -12.68 7.59 8.94
C ILE A 25 -13.95 7.13 9.63
N LYS A 26 -15.09 7.44 9.04
CA LYS A 26 -16.42 7.01 9.50
C LYS A 26 -16.93 5.81 8.71
N ASP A 27 -17.91 5.11 9.25
CA ASP A 27 -18.54 3.94 8.59
C ASP A 27 -19.06 4.29 7.18
N GLU A 28 -19.69 5.47 7.04
CA GLU A 28 -20.18 6.00 5.75
C GLU A 28 -19.09 6.18 4.69
N ASN A 29 -17.82 6.25 5.11
CA ASN A 29 -16.69 6.36 4.20
C ASN A 29 -16.27 5.01 3.62
N ILE A 30 -16.63 3.90 4.26
CA ILE A 30 -16.24 2.55 3.90
C ILE A 30 -17.37 1.90 3.11
N PHE A 31 -17.18 1.77 1.80
CA PHE A 31 -18.14 1.09 0.94
C PHE A 31 -18.03 -0.45 1.05
N ARG A 32 -16.80 -0.97 1.15
CA ARG A 32 -16.53 -2.41 1.34
C ARG A 32 -15.24 -2.60 2.12
N CYS A 33 -15.24 -3.52 3.07
CA CYS A 33 -14.05 -3.95 3.80
C CYS A 33 -14.06 -5.47 3.92
N SER A 34 -12.97 -6.14 3.52
CA SER A 34 -12.88 -7.60 3.59
C SER A 34 -11.44 -8.06 3.56
N ARG A 35 -11.12 -9.20 4.18
CA ARG A 35 -9.86 -9.89 3.94
C ARG A 35 -9.87 -10.57 2.57
N VAL A 36 -8.75 -10.49 1.85
CA VAL A 36 -8.57 -11.18 0.57
C VAL A 36 -7.76 -12.45 0.73
N ALA A 37 -8.10 -13.46 -0.08
CA ALA A 37 -7.37 -14.72 -0.12
C ALA A 37 -5.88 -14.50 -0.46
N LYS A 38 -5.03 -15.35 0.09
CA LYS A 38 -3.59 -15.36 -0.21
C LYS A 38 -3.40 -15.89 -1.63
N LEU A 39 -2.55 -15.23 -2.42
CA LEU A 39 -2.17 -15.75 -3.73
C LEU A 39 -1.40 -17.08 -3.61
N ASN A 40 -0.52 -17.17 -2.61
CA ASN A 40 0.16 -18.40 -2.24
C ASN A 40 -0.39 -18.89 -0.88
N PRO A 41 -1.22 -19.95 -0.82
CA PRO A 41 -1.79 -20.45 0.42
C PRO A 41 -0.75 -20.87 1.47
N LYS A 42 0.47 -21.23 1.04
CA LYS A 42 1.55 -21.70 1.93
C LYS A 42 2.24 -20.56 2.69
N THR A 43 1.93 -19.29 2.41
CA THR A 43 2.58 -18.18 3.12
C THR A 43 2.05 -18.04 4.55
N THR A 44 2.99 -17.87 5.49
CA THR A 44 2.70 -17.54 6.89
C THR A 44 2.20 -16.11 7.07
N ARG A 45 2.33 -15.25 6.04
CA ARG A 45 1.83 -13.87 6.10
C ARG A 45 0.31 -13.87 6.29
N PRO A 46 -0.24 -12.97 7.11
CA PRO A 46 -1.67 -12.83 7.28
C PRO A 46 -2.35 -12.37 5.99
N ARG A 47 -3.65 -12.65 5.86
CA ARG A 47 -4.45 -12.18 4.70
C ARG A 47 -4.55 -10.66 4.73
N SER A 48 -4.37 -9.97 3.60
CA SER A 48 -4.52 -8.51 3.58
C SER A 48 -6.00 -8.10 3.75
N ILE A 49 -6.27 -7.02 4.46
CA ILE A 49 -7.57 -6.34 4.44
C ILE A 49 -7.61 -5.42 3.22
N VAL A 50 -8.65 -5.53 2.40
CA VAL A 50 -8.91 -4.61 1.28
C VAL A 50 -10.13 -3.77 1.60
N VAL A 51 -9.92 -2.45 1.51
CA VAL A 51 -10.93 -1.42 1.77
C VAL A 51 -11.23 -0.66 0.49
N GLN A 52 -12.50 -0.58 0.13
CA GLN A 52 -13.03 0.34 -0.86
C GLN A 52 -13.69 1.50 -0.11
N PHE A 53 -13.16 2.71 -0.33
CA PHE A 53 -13.77 3.93 0.19
C PHE A 53 -14.83 4.45 -0.78
N ASN A 54 -15.78 5.21 -0.27
CA ASN A 54 -16.84 5.87 -1.05
C ASN A 54 -16.31 6.95 -2.02
N SER A 55 -15.07 7.42 -1.81
CA SER A 55 -14.46 8.51 -2.56
C SER A 55 -12.95 8.32 -2.72
N PRO A 56 -12.37 8.65 -3.89
CA PRO A 56 -10.92 8.72 -4.06
C PRO A 56 -10.26 9.67 -3.07
N ARG A 57 -10.92 10.79 -2.71
CA ARG A 57 -10.37 11.78 -1.77
C ARG A 57 -10.13 11.17 -0.40
N VAL A 58 -11.10 10.43 0.15
CA VAL A 58 -10.95 9.73 1.44
C VAL A 58 -9.80 8.73 1.38
N ARG A 59 -9.73 7.94 0.29
CA ARG A 59 -8.63 7.00 0.07
C ARG A 59 -7.27 7.69 0.11
N TYR A 60 -7.13 8.86 -0.52
CA TYR A 60 -5.87 9.61 -0.52
C TYR A 60 -5.55 10.18 0.86
N THR A 61 -6.53 10.77 1.55
CA THR A 61 -6.34 11.29 2.90
C THR A 61 -5.86 10.19 3.85
N PHE A 62 -6.52 9.03 3.82
CA PHE A 62 -6.13 7.87 4.62
C PHE A 62 -4.69 7.41 4.33
N LEU A 63 -4.34 7.28 3.04
CA LEU A 63 -2.97 6.91 2.66
C LEU A 63 -1.95 7.94 3.11
N ALA A 64 -2.21 9.22 2.85
CA ALA A 64 -1.32 10.30 3.19
C ALA A 64 -1.08 10.40 4.70
N SER A 65 -2.13 10.21 5.51
CA SER A 65 -2.03 10.16 6.97
C SER A 65 -1.14 9.01 7.43
N SER A 66 -1.33 7.81 6.89
CA SER A 66 -0.47 6.65 7.21
C SER A 66 1.01 6.86 6.82
N ILE A 67 1.28 7.54 5.70
CA ILE A 67 2.63 7.89 5.26
C ILE A 67 3.23 8.96 6.18
N LYS A 68 2.45 9.99 6.51
CA LYS A 68 2.86 11.08 7.41
C LYS A 68 3.25 10.52 8.77
N PHE A 69 2.42 9.66 9.35
CA PHE A 69 2.69 9.00 10.63
C PHE A 69 4.01 8.21 10.60
N ASN A 70 4.21 7.38 9.57
CA ASN A 70 5.44 6.59 9.47
C ASN A 70 6.70 7.45 9.29
N LYS A 71 6.57 8.62 8.64
CA LYS A 71 7.67 9.59 8.50
C LYS A 71 7.95 10.34 9.81
N SER A 72 6.93 10.70 10.59
CA SER A 72 7.10 11.37 11.88
C SER A 72 7.57 10.43 12.99
N SER A 73 7.36 9.13 12.84
CA SER A 73 7.66 8.11 13.85
C SER A 73 8.50 6.95 13.28
N PRO A 74 9.75 7.20 12.86
CA PRO A 74 10.58 6.20 12.17
C PRO A 74 10.86 4.94 13.01
N ASN A 75 11.02 5.12 14.33
CA ASN A 75 11.24 4.03 15.28
C ASN A 75 9.94 3.37 15.78
N ASN A 76 8.79 3.99 15.54
CA ASN A 76 7.49 3.50 15.94
C ASN A 76 6.51 3.57 14.77
N ARG A 77 6.75 2.69 13.79
CA ARG A 77 5.86 2.56 12.62
C ARG A 77 4.44 2.22 13.06
N LEU A 78 3.49 2.52 12.17
CA LEU A 78 2.06 2.26 12.34
C LEU A 78 1.81 0.83 12.84
N ARG A 79 1.07 0.68 13.94
CA ARG A 79 0.81 -0.58 14.65
C ARG A 79 -0.60 -0.56 15.22
N LEU A 80 -1.19 -1.73 15.43
CA LEU A 80 -2.37 -1.85 16.27
C LEU A 80 -1.96 -1.72 17.73
N THR A 81 -2.81 -1.11 18.54
CA THR A 81 -2.59 -1.00 19.98
C THR A 81 -2.32 -2.38 20.58
N GLY A 82 -1.21 -2.51 21.30
CA GLY A 82 -0.78 -3.77 21.90
C GLY A 82 -0.01 -4.72 20.98
N GLU A 83 0.15 -4.40 19.69
CA GLU A 83 0.92 -5.22 18.75
C GLU A 83 2.33 -4.70 18.48
N LYS A 84 3.29 -5.62 18.41
CA LYS A 84 4.68 -5.33 18.04
C LYS A 84 4.89 -5.26 16.52
N THR A 85 4.00 -5.88 15.75
CA THR A 85 4.15 -6.02 14.29
C THR A 85 3.65 -4.76 13.58
N PRO A 86 4.46 -4.15 12.70
CA PRO A 86 4.04 -2.98 11.95
C PRO A 86 2.99 -3.33 10.89
N ILE A 87 2.08 -2.38 10.65
CA ILE A 87 1.04 -2.41 9.63
C ILE A 87 1.55 -1.70 8.38
N PHE A 88 1.27 -2.30 7.22
CA PHE A 88 1.58 -1.68 5.93
C PHE A 88 0.31 -1.31 5.18
N VAL A 89 0.14 0.00 4.94
CA VAL A 89 -0.97 0.58 4.18
C VAL A 89 -0.47 0.95 2.78
N VAL A 90 -1.08 0.37 1.74
CA VAL A 90 -0.68 0.58 0.34
C VAL A 90 -1.87 0.62 -0.60
N GLU A 91 -1.74 1.27 -1.76
CA GLU A 91 -2.75 1.17 -2.81
C GLU A 91 -2.99 -0.30 -3.21
N HIS A 92 -4.26 -0.65 -3.43
CA HIS A 92 -4.60 -1.98 -3.95
C HIS A 92 -4.39 -1.98 -5.46
N LEU A 93 -3.56 -2.91 -5.93
CA LEU A 93 -3.24 -3.07 -7.35
C LEU A 93 -3.80 -4.39 -7.88
N SER A 94 -4.12 -4.40 -9.18
CA SER A 94 -4.38 -5.64 -9.91
C SER A 94 -3.15 -6.55 -9.88
N THR A 95 -3.34 -7.84 -10.13
CA THR A 95 -2.26 -8.82 -10.20
C THR A 95 -1.19 -8.42 -11.24
N SER A 96 -1.63 -7.93 -12.41
CA SER A 96 -0.73 -7.43 -13.46
C SER A 96 0.10 -6.23 -12.98
N ASN A 97 -0.51 -5.25 -12.31
CA ASN A 97 0.22 -4.09 -11.80
C ASN A 97 1.12 -4.44 -10.61
N LYS A 98 0.78 -5.45 -9.80
CA LYS A 98 1.70 -5.99 -8.77
C LYS A 98 2.94 -6.59 -9.42
N ALA A 99 2.77 -7.39 -10.46
CA ALA A 99 3.89 -7.97 -11.21
C ALA A 99 4.75 -6.88 -11.86
N LEU A 100 4.12 -5.90 -12.53
CA LEU A 100 4.81 -4.77 -13.14
C LEU A 100 5.56 -3.93 -12.11
N HIS A 101 4.96 -3.65 -10.95
CA HIS A 101 5.63 -2.90 -9.88
C HIS A 101 6.81 -3.67 -9.31
N SER A 102 6.69 -5.00 -9.17
CA SER A 102 7.81 -5.84 -8.74
C SER A 102 8.96 -5.78 -9.74
N ALA A 103 8.68 -5.96 -11.03
CA ALA A 103 9.68 -5.90 -12.09
C ALA A 103 10.33 -4.52 -12.19
N ALA A 104 9.55 -3.44 -12.12
CA ALA A 104 10.07 -2.08 -12.13
C ALA A 104 11.04 -1.82 -10.96
N ARG A 105 10.76 -2.35 -9.77
CA ARG A 105 11.69 -2.26 -8.62
C ARG A 105 12.97 -3.06 -8.82
N SER A 106 12.92 -4.20 -9.51
CA SER A 106 14.13 -4.95 -9.85
C SER A 106 14.98 -4.18 -10.86
N ALA A 107 14.38 -3.78 -11.97
CA ALA A 107 15.07 -3.03 -13.02
C ALA A 107 15.64 -1.68 -12.52
N ALA A 108 14.93 -0.99 -11.62
CA ALA A 108 15.41 0.25 -11.03
C ALA A 108 16.78 0.11 -10.34
N ARG A 109 16.99 -1.01 -9.63
CA ARG A 109 18.26 -1.29 -8.92
C ARG A 109 19.41 -1.50 -9.89
N GLU A 110 19.14 -2.05 -11.06
CA GLU A 110 20.14 -2.35 -12.09
C GLU A 110 20.46 -1.11 -12.95
N SER A 111 19.47 -0.25 -13.20
CA SER A 111 19.59 0.91 -14.10
C SER A 111 19.83 2.25 -13.40
N GLY A 112 20.15 2.24 -12.10
CA GLY A 112 20.49 3.45 -11.33
C GLY A 112 19.30 4.37 -11.02
N TYR A 113 18.06 3.87 -11.05
CA TYR A 113 16.90 4.61 -10.57
C TYR A 113 16.74 4.42 -9.06
N LYS A 114 16.60 5.51 -8.31
CA LYS A 114 16.52 5.48 -6.84
C LYS A 114 15.11 5.22 -6.32
N PHE A 115 14.10 5.65 -7.07
CA PHE A 115 12.72 5.68 -6.58
C PHE A 115 11.78 4.96 -7.54
N VAL A 116 10.94 4.09 -6.98
CA VAL A 116 9.79 3.50 -7.65
C VAL A 116 8.58 3.66 -6.73
N TRP A 117 7.50 4.24 -7.23
CA TRP A 117 6.29 4.45 -6.44
C TRP A 117 5.04 4.23 -7.27
N VAL A 118 3.92 4.11 -6.55
CA VAL A 118 2.60 3.92 -7.11
C VAL A 118 1.75 5.13 -6.79
N ARG A 119 1.04 5.64 -7.78
CA ARG A 119 0.02 6.68 -7.60
C ARG A 119 -1.13 6.42 -8.56
N ASN A 120 -2.35 6.31 -8.04
CA ASN A 120 -3.56 6.11 -8.84
C ASN A 120 -3.48 4.84 -9.69
N GLY A 121 -2.96 3.76 -9.09
CA GLY A 121 -2.74 2.49 -9.79
C GLY A 121 -1.64 2.50 -10.86
N ARG A 122 -0.96 3.63 -11.09
CA ARG A 122 0.13 3.77 -12.06
C ARG A 122 1.49 3.70 -11.37
N ILE A 123 2.48 3.15 -12.06
CA ILE A 123 3.83 2.94 -11.54
C ILE A 123 4.76 3.97 -12.15
N TYR A 124 5.51 4.65 -11.30
CA TYR A 124 6.46 5.69 -11.68
C TYR A 124 7.84 5.33 -11.20
N MET A 125 8.85 5.78 -11.94
CA MET A 125 10.25 5.56 -11.62
C MET A 125 11.07 6.83 -11.82
N GLY A 126 11.99 7.14 -10.91
CA GLY A 126 12.79 8.38 -10.93
C GLY A 126 14.22 8.17 -10.43
N LYS A 127 15.18 8.93 -10.97
CA LYS A 127 16.61 8.84 -10.60
C LYS A 127 16.96 9.69 -9.39
N ILE A 128 16.41 10.90 -9.29
CA ILE A 128 16.53 11.81 -8.15
C ILE A 128 15.16 12.42 -7.82
N GLU A 129 14.99 13.03 -6.64
CA GLU A 129 13.68 13.54 -6.19
C GLU A 129 13.10 14.65 -7.10
N THR A 130 13.95 15.40 -7.78
CA THR A 130 13.58 16.54 -8.63
C THR A 130 13.60 16.24 -10.13
N SER A 131 14.06 15.07 -10.55
CA SER A 131 14.14 14.70 -11.97
C SER A 131 12.78 14.34 -12.55
N GLU A 132 12.66 14.45 -13.87
CA GLU A 132 11.54 13.89 -14.62
C GLU A 132 11.33 12.41 -14.25
N CYS A 133 10.08 12.05 -13.96
CA CYS A 133 9.71 10.68 -13.61
C CYS A 133 9.17 9.93 -14.84
N LYS A 134 9.62 8.68 -15.00
CA LYS A 134 9.17 7.81 -16.09
C LYS A 134 7.94 7.02 -15.64
N LEU A 135 6.85 7.13 -16.40
CA LEU A 135 5.66 6.30 -16.22
C LEU A 135 5.87 4.93 -16.86
N ILE A 136 5.78 3.87 -16.06
CA ILE A 136 5.91 2.49 -16.52
C ILE A 136 4.52 1.90 -16.74
N LYS A 137 4.14 1.73 -18.00
CA LYS A 137 2.81 1.22 -18.40
C LYS A 137 2.79 -0.29 -18.63
N LYS A 138 3.92 -0.88 -19.02
CA LYS A 138 4.06 -2.28 -19.41
C LYS A 138 5.49 -2.78 -19.18
N ILE A 139 5.68 -4.09 -19.15
CA ILE A 139 6.96 -4.72 -18.81
C ILE A 139 8.06 -4.36 -19.82
N GLU A 140 7.71 -4.23 -21.10
CA GLU A 140 8.64 -3.91 -22.19
C GLU A 140 9.22 -2.50 -22.06
N SER A 141 8.53 -1.59 -21.34
CA SER A 141 9.06 -0.27 -21.03
C SER A 141 10.31 -0.32 -20.15
N LEU A 142 10.60 -1.46 -19.51
CA LEU A 142 11.78 -1.69 -18.70
C LEU A 142 13.02 -2.08 -19.52
N ASN A 143 12.86 -2.45 -20.79
CA ASN A 143 14.01 -2.83 -21.64
C ASN A 143 14.81 -1.60 -22.11
N ASN A 144 14.21 -0.41 -22.06
CA ASN A 144 14.78 0.86 -22.56
C ASN A 144 15.02 1.85 -21.40
N LEU A 145 15.57 1.40 -20.27
CA LEU A 145 15.71 2.19 -19.04
C LEU A 145 16.98 3.02 -18.92
#